data_AF-A0A3P6TED1-F1
#
_entry.id   AF-A0A3P6TED1-F1
#
_cell.length_a   1.000
_cell.length_b   1.000
_cell.length_c   1.000
_cell.angle_alpha   90.00
_cell.angle_beta   90.00
_cell.angle_gamma   90.00
#
_symmetry.space_group_name_H-M   'P 1'
#
loop_
_entity.id
_entity.type
_entity.pdbx_description
1 polymer ?
#
loop_
_entity_poly.entity_id
_entity_poly.type
_entity_poly.pdbx_seq_one_letter_code
_entity_poly.pdbx_strand_id
1 'polypeptide(L)'
;MFLSMSDLLKDMYSLLFTEDVRFKSIAGLALEAYLTVLNLVKEKSSGPYDESMLNECAPLFTQLLGGMHGKRAKLRAAAAELWNNIFAKAVFNYPTELRKILISLVQKRIVFAAGLPRKSISSSDINEYREITASNVSLIHHSIHNPVKALSMVVQQ
;
A
#
# COMPACT_ATOMS: atom_id res chain seq x y z
N MET A 1 -5.31 -18.35 11.48
CA MET A 1 -5.83 -17.85 10.18
C MET A 1 -4.93 -16.79 9.56
N PHE A 2 -4.56 -15.72 10.28
CA PHE A 2 -3.65 -14.69 9.77
C PHE A 2 -2.29 -15.24 9.29
N LEU A 3 -1.70 -16.15 10.06
CA LEU A 3 -0.39 -16.73 9.76
C LEU A 3 -0.37 -17.54 8.45
N SER A 4 -1.34 -18.45 8.26
CA SER A 4 -1.46 -19.20 7.01
C SER A 4 -1.72 -18.29 5.80
N MET A 5 -2.47 -17.20 5.98
CA MET A 5 -2.65 -16.18 4.95
C MET A 5 -1.36 -15.41 4.69
N SER A 6 -0.56 -15.17 5.74
CA SER A 6 0.72 -14.47 5.64
C SER A 6 1.71 -15.24 4.76
N ASP A 7 1.81 -16.55 4.97
CA ASP A 7 2.67 -17.44 4.16
C ASP A 7 2.21 -17.45 2.70
N LEU A 8 0.91 -17.66 2.45
CA LEU A 8 0.36 -17.65 1.10
C LEU A 8 0.62 -16.32 0.37
N LEU A 9 0.38 -15.20 1.04
CA LEU A 9 0.59 -13.87 0.48
C LEU A 9 2.06 -13.62 0.14
N LYS A 10 2.99 -14.04 1.01
CA LYS A 10 4.43 -13.93 0.77
C LYS A 10 4.87 -14.72 -0.46
N ASP A 11 4.38 -15.95 -0.59
CA ASP A 11 4.70 -16.81 -1.74
C ASP A 11 4.12 -16.22 -3.04
N MET A 12 2.87 -15.75 -2.99
CA MET A 12 2.22 -15.06 -4.11
C MET A 12 2.94 -13.78 -4.50
N TYR A 13 3.42 -12.98 -3.54
CA TYR A 13 4.15 -11.75 -3.84
C TYR A 13 5.37 -12.03 -4.71
N SER A 14 6.13 -13.07 -4.33
CA SER A 14 7.35 -13.47 -5.04
C SER A 14 7.05 -13.91 -6.47
N LEU A 15 5.90 -14.55 -6.71
CA LEU A 15 5.48 -14.95 -8.05
C LEU A 15 5.00 -13.76 -8.90
N LEU A 16 4.21 -12.85 -8.30
CA LEU A 16 3.43 -11.85 -9.03
C LEU A 16 4.18 -10.54 -9.26
N PHE A 17 5.17 -10.23 -8.42
CA PHE A 17 5.89 -8.95 -8.44
C PHE A 17 7.39 -9.09 -8.70
N THR A 18 7.84 -10.27 -9.17
CA THR A 18 9.16 -10.44 -9.79
C THR A 18 9.19 -9.90 -11.21
N GLU A 19 10.39 -9.81 -11.81
CA GLU A 19 10.57 -9.30 -13.19
C GLU A 19 10.09 -10.28 -14.27
N ASP A 20 9.44 -11.38 -13.88
CA ASP A 20 8.92 -12.37 -14.81
C ASP A 20 7.84 -11.77 -15.71
N VAL A 21 8.17 -11.69 -17.00
CA VAL A 21 7.34 -11.09 -18.04
C VAL A 21 5.99 -11.80 -18.19
N ARG A 22 5.90 -13.09 -17.83
CA ARG A 22 4.68 -13.89 -17.95
C ARG A 22 3.55 -13.37 -17.07
N PHE A 23 3.89 -12.76 -15.95
CA PHE A 23 2.91 -12.25 -14.98
C PHE A 23 2.58 -10.77 -15.17
N LYS A 24 3.22 -10.07 -16.12
CA LYS A 24 2.96 -8.64 -16.36
C LYS A 24 1.51 -8.33 -16.72
N SER A 25 0.85 -9.22 -17.47
CA SER A 25 -0.56 -9.07 -17.88
C SER A 25 -1.53 -9.18 -16.71
N ILE A 26 -1.22 -10.00 -15.71
CA ILE A 26 -2.08 -10.20 -14.54
C ILE A 26 -1.67 -9.36 -13.32
N ALA A 27 -0.50 -8.71 -13.36
CA ALA A 27 0.06 -7.97 -12.23
C ALA A 27 -0.88 -6.86 -11.70
N GLY A 28 -1.72 -6.27 -12.57
CA GLY A 28 -2.73 -5.29 -12.14
C GLY A 28 -3.85 -5.92 -11.30
N LEU A 29 -4.47 -6.98 -11.81
CA LEU A 29 -5.52 -7.71 -11.09
C LEU A 29 -4.98 -8.37 -9.82
N ALA A 30 -3.77 -8.92 -9.88
CA ALA A 30 -3.06 -9.47 -8.74
C ALA A 30 -2.87 -8.42 -7.64
N LEU A 31 -2.47 -7.20 -8.00
CA LEU A 31 -2.32 -6.09 -7.07
C LEU A 31 -3.65 -5.74 -6.38
N GLU A 32 -4.74 -5.64 -7.14
CA GLU A 32 -6.07 -5.34 -6.58
C GLU A 32 -6.57 -6.43 -5.63
N ALA A 33 -6.39 -7.70 -6.00
CA ALA A 33 -6.72 -8.83 -5.15
C ALA A 33 -5.89 -8.81 -3.85
N TYR A 34 -4.58 -8.56 -3.97
CA TYR A 34 -3.69 -8.46 -2.81
C TYR A 34 -4.10 -7.35 -1.85
N LEU A 35 -4.40 -6.15 -2.39
CA LEU A 35 -4.88 -5.02 -1.59
C LEU A 35 -6.21 -5.35 -0.89
N THR A 36 -7.13 -6.02 -1.60
CA THR A 36 -8.40 -6.47 -1.03
C THR A 36 -8.20 -7.42 0.13
N VAL A 37 -7.30 -8.41 -0.02
CA VAL A 37 -6.98 -9.36 1.05
C VAL A 37 -6.37 -8.63 2.25
N LEU A 38 -5.41 -7.72 2.05
CA LEU A 38 -4.83 -6.95 3.15
C LEU A 38 -5.87 -6.12 3.89
N ASN A 39 -6.83 -5.50 3.18
CA ASN A 39 -7.89 -4.74 3.81
C ASN A 39 -8.85 -5.65 4.62
N LEU A 40 -9.24 -6.80 4.06
CA LEU A 40 -10.08 -7.77 4.79
C LEU A 40 -9.38 -8.29 6.04
N VAL A 41 -8.07 -8.54 5.95
CA VAL A 41 -7.27 -8.95 7.09
C VAL A 41 -7.23 -7.84 8.14
N LYS A 42 -7.02 -6.57 7.76
CA LYS A 42 -7.08 -5.42 8.66
C LYS A 42 -8.42 -5.33 9.41
N GLU A 43 -9.53 -5.57 8.72
CA GLU A 43 -10.88 -5.45 9.29
C GLU A 43 -11.29 -6.64 10.15
N LYS A 44 -10.85 -7.85 9.80
CA LYS A 44 -11.35 -9.10 10.39
C LYS A 44 -10.34 -9.81 11.28
N SER A 45 -9.07 -9.41 11.26
CA SER A 45 -8.08 -10.02 12.13
C SER A 45 -8.36 -9.64 13.57
N SER A 46 -8.39 -10.67 14.41
CA SER A 46 -8.24 -10.58 15.85
C SER A 46 -7.16 -11.60 16.21
N GLY A 47 -6.36 -11.28 17.22
CA GLY A 47 -5.27 -12.16 17.62
C GLY A 47 -4.56 -11.66 18.86
N PRO A 48 -3.69 -12.49 19.43
CA PRO A 48 -2.87 -12.10 20.56
C PRO A 48 -1.86 -11.00 20.18
N TYR A 49 -1.58 -10.82 18.88
CA TYR A 49 -0.64 -9.84 18.31
C TYR A 49 0.65 -9.76 19.11
N ASP A 50 1.15 -10.93 19.48
CA ASP A 50 2.33 -11.10 20.32
C ASP A 50 3.61 -11.25 19.48
N GLU A 51 4.71 -11.44 20.19
CA GLU A 51 6.03 -11.56 19.58
C GLU A 51 6.17 -12.82 18.71
N SER A 52 5.53 -13.93 19.09
CA SER A 52 5.54 -15.16 18.27
C SER A 52 4.88 -14.90 16.92
N MET A 53 3.67 -14.33 16.95
CA MET A 53 2.93 -13.99 15.74
C MET A 53 3.69 -12.99 14.87
N LEU A 54 4.33 -11.98 15.49
CA LEU A 54 5.20 -11.05 14.77
C LEU A 54 6.34 -11.78 14.06
N ASN A 55 7.07 -12.66 14.76
CA ASN A 55 8.20 -13.39 14.21
C ASN A 55 7.79 -14.25 13.00
N GLU A 56 6.64 -14.92 13.08
CA GLU A 56 6.14 -15.77 12.01
C GLU A 56 5.69 -14.95 10.79
N CYS A 57 5.06 -13.79 10.98
CA CYS A 57 4.62 -12.94 9.87
C CYS A 57 5.68 -11.92 9.40
N ALA A 58 6.81 -11.80 10.10
CA ALA A 58 7.87 -10.84 9.79
C ALA A 58 8.41 -10.94 8.35
N PRO A 59 8.56 -12.13 7.73
CA PRO A 59 9.00 -12.23 6.34
C PRO A 59 8.05 -11.52 5.36
N LEU A 60 6.73 -11.66 5.56
CA LEU A 60 5.73 -10.97 4.74
C LEU A 60 5.86 -9.45 4.90
N PHE A 61 5.90 -8.95 6.14
CA PHE A 61 6.03 -7.51 6.38
C PHE A 61 7.35 -6.96 5.85
N THR A 62 8.44 -7.70 5.96
CA THR A 62 9.74 -7.33 5.40
C THR A 62 9.62 -7.13 3.88
N GLN A 63 8.95 -8.05 3.19
CA GLN A 63 8.75 -7.98 1.73
C GLN A 63 7.83 -6.81 1.33
N LEU A 64 6.71 -6.65 2.01
CA LEU A 64 5.72 -5.61 1.70
C LEU A 64 6.22 -4.19 2.02
N LEU A 65 6.83 -4.01 3.20
CA LEU A 65 7.34 -2.73 3.67
C LEU A 65 8.70 -2.38 3.05
N GLY A 66 9.43 -3.36 2.52
CA GLY A 66 10.71 -3.14 1.85
C GLY A 66 10.59 -2.57 0.44
N GLY A 67 9.50 -2.87 -0.30
CA GLY A 67 9.32 -2.44 -1.69
C GLY A 67 9.21 -0.92 -1.84
N MET A 68 10.12 -0.27 -2.60
CA MET A 68 10.21 1.20 -2.67
C MET A 68 9.68 1.84 -3.97
N HIS A 69 9.41 1.08 -5.04
CA HIS A 69 9.19 1.69 -6.36
C HIS A 69 7.98 1.15 -7.13
N GLY A 70 7.36 2.05 -7.91
CA GLY A 70 6.30 1.74 -8.87
C GLY A 70 5.04 1.15 -8.25
N LYS A 71 4.51 0.09 -8.85
CA LYS A 71 3.27 -0.60 -8.43
C LYS A 71 3.31 -1.08 -6.96
N ARG A 72 4.52 -1.26 -6.39
CA ARG A 72 4.73 -1.71 -5.00
C ARG A 72 4.48 -0.61 -3.97
N ALA A 73 4.42 0.67 -4.36
CA ALA A 73 4.14 1.77 -3.45
C ALA A 73 2.74 1.66 -2.81
N LYS A 74 1.72 1.25 -3.59
CA LYS A 74 0.35 1.02 -3.07
C LYS A 74 0.31 -0.12 -2.05
N LEU A 75 1.03 -1.22 -2.32
CA LEU A 75 1.17 -2.33 -1.37
C LEU A 75 1.88 -1.92 -0.10
N ARG A 76 2.96 -1.14 -0.23
CA ARG A 76 3.70 -0.61 0.92
C ARG A 76 2.80 0.24 1.81
N ALA A 77 1.97 1.10 1.23
CA ALA A 77 1.02 1.93 1.96
C ALA A 77 -0.03 1.09 2.71
N ALA A 78 -0.66 0.13 2.03
CA ALA A 78 -1.62 -0.78 2.66
C ALA A 78 -0.99 -1.64 3.77
N ALA A 79 0.23 -2.12 3.55
CA ALA A 79 0.97 -2.87 4.56
C ALA A 79 1.38 -2.02 5.76
N ALA A 80 1.75 -0.75 5.55
CA ALA A 80 2.03 0.20 6.62
C ALA A 80 0.78 0.49 7.46
N GLU A 81 -0.39 0.62 6.83
CA GLU A 81 -1.66 0.78 7.53
C GLU A 81 -1.99 -0.47 8.36
N LEU A 82 -1.87 -1.66 7.77
CA LEU A 82 -2.07 -2.93 8.45
C LEU A 82 -1.11 -3.09 9.65
N TRP A 83 0.17 -2.78 9.44
CA TRP A 83 1.18 -2.76 10.50
C TRP A 83 0.76 -1.85 11.65
N ASN A 84 0.36 -0.62 11.34
CA ASN A 84 -0.02 0.37 12.34
C ASN A 84 -1.27 -0.05 13.13
N ASN A 85 -2.16 -0.82 12.51
CA ASN A 85 -3.34 -1.36 13.16
C ASN A 85 -2.98 -2.48 14.15
N ILE A 86 -2.07 -3.38 13.76
CA ILE A 86 -1.79 -4.62 14.49
C ILE A 86 -0.65 -4.45 15.51
N PHE A 87 0.50 -3.91 15.10
CA PHE A 87 1.75 -3.99 15.86
C PHE A 87 2.26 -2.65 16.40
N ALA A 88 1.63 -1.52 16.07
CA ALA A 88 2.17 -0.19 16.42
C ALA A 88 2.37 0.05 17.93
N LYS A 89 1.49 -0.52 18.75
CA LYS A 89 1.34 -0.16 20.17
C LYS A 89 2.22 -0.98 21.09
N ALA A 90 2.63 -2.17 20.67
CA ALA A 90 3.40 -3.08 21.49
C ALA A 90 4.90 -2.92 21.21
N VAL A 91 5.69 -3.04 22.28
CA VAL A 91 7.14 -3.06 22.21
C VAL A 91 7.57 -4.50 21.97
N PHE A 92 8.27 -4.75 20.87
CA PHE A 92 8.74 -6.07 20.49
C PHE A 92 10.26 -6.09 20.32
N ASN A 93 10.86 -7.27 20.44
CA ASN A 93 12.19 -7.51 19.89
C ASN A 93 12.10 -7.80 18.39
N TYR A 94 12.04 -6.73 17.59
CA TYR A 94 11.89 -6.86 16.14
C TYR A 94 13.00 -7.71 15.50
N PRO A 95 12.65 -8.70 14.64
CA PRO A 95 13.60 -9.45 13.83
C PRO A 95 14.54 -8.55 13.03
N THR A 96 15.80 -8.96 12.87
CA THR A 96 16.87 -8.12 12.31
C THR A 96 16.51 -7.46 10.98
N GLU A 97 15.98 -8.22 10.01
CA GLU A 97 15.64 -7.69 8.68
C GLU A 97 14.45 -6.73 8.73
N LEU A 98 13.40 -7.09 9.47
CA LEU A 98 12.24 -6.23 9.67
C LEU A 98 12.63 -4.93 10.40
N ARG A 99 13.47 -5.02 11.44
CA ARG A 99 13.97 -3.88 12.21
C ARG A 99 14.65 -2.85 11.32
N LYS A 100 15.51 -3.26 10.38
CA LYS A 100 16.19 -2.35 9.43
C LYS A 100 15.18 -1.52 8.64
N ILE A 101 14.13 -2.17 8.13
CA ILE A 101 13.06 -1.52 7.35
C ILE A 101 12.25 -0.57 8.23
N LEU A 102 11.84 -1.04 9.42
CA LEU A 102 11.04 -0.26 10.36
C LEU A 102 11.75 1.01 10.83
N ILE A 103 13.06 0.97 11.09
CA ILE A 103 13.82 2.17 11.46
C ILE A 103 13.67 3.26 10.40
N SER A 104 13.87 2.93 9.13
CA SER A 104 13.71 3.88 8.02
C SER A 104 12.28 4.42 7.92
N LEU A 105 11.29 3.55 8.08
CA LEU A 105 9.88 3.93 8.00
C LEU A 105 9.40 4.78 9.18
N VAL A 106 9.89 4.51 10.38
CA VAL A 106 9.61 5.28 11.60
C VAL A 106 10.21 6.69 11.49
N GLN A 107 11.43 6.81 10.97
CA GLN A 107 12.06 8.11 10.70
C GLN A 107 11.28 8.93 9.68
N LYS A 108 10.75 8.27 8.63
CA LYS A 108 9.86 8.87 7.62
C LYS A 108 8.41 9.07 8.08
N ARG A 109 8.07 8.69 9.32
CA ARG A 109 6.70 8.76 9.90
C ARG A 109 5.64 7.96 9.14
N ILE A 110 6.04 6.93 8.42
CA ILE A 110 5.13 6.05 7.66
C ILE A 110 4.52 4.99 8.58
N VAL A 111 5.31 4.47 9.52
CA VAL A 111 4.84 3.48 10.51
C VAL A 111 5.21 3.87 11.93
N PHE A 112 4.48 3.29 12.88
CA PHE A 112 4.76 3.35 14.31
C PHE A 112 5.30 2.00 14.77
N ALA A 113 6.42 2.00 15.48
CA ALA A 113 6.99 0.81 16.10
C ALA A 113 7.58 1.21 17.46
N ALA A 114 6.94 0.77 18.54
CA ALA A 114 7.33 1.15 19.89
C ALA A 114 8.73 0.58 20.22
N GLY A 115 9.58 1.37 20.86
CA GLY A 115 10.97 0.99 21.15
C GLY A 115 11.97 1.26 20.02
N LEU A 116 11.54 1.73 18.84
CA LEU A 116 12.46 2.22 17.79
C LEU A 116 12.62 3.75 17.84
N PRO A 117 13.83 4.27 17.58
CA PRO A 117 14.10 5.70 17.68
C PRO A 117 13.48 6.48 16.50
N ARG A 118 12.69 7.52 16.83
CA ARG A 118 12.29 8.56 15.87
C ARG A 118 13.38 9.64 15.83
N LYS A 119 14.47 9.39 15.12
CA LYS A 119 15.37 10.51 14.77
C LYS A 119 14.67 11.37 13.74
N SER A 120 14.55 12.67 14.00
CA SER A 120 14.06 13.64 13.03
C SER A 120 15.05 13.71 11.87
N ILE A 121 14.62 13.30 10.68
CA ILE A 121 15.32 13.62 9.45
C ILE A 121 15.29 15.16 9.34
N SER A 122 16.45 15.82 9.27
CA SER A 122 16.48 17.27 9.07
C SER A 122 15.79 17.61 7.76
N SER A 123 15.19 18.80 7.69
CA SER A 123 14.27 19.27 6.64
C SER A 123 14.82 19.35 5.20
N SER A 124 15.98 18.78 4.93
CA SER A 124 16.65 18.78 3.63
C SER A 124 16.29 17.59 2.72
N ASP A 125 15.73 16.51 3.25
CA ASP A 125 15.41 15.28 2.47
C ASP A 125 13.91 15.09 2.18
N ILE A 126 13.06 16.06 2.54
CA ILE A 126 11.61 15.98 2.37
C ILE A 126 11.24 16.46 0.96
N ASN A 127 11.52 15.64 -0.04
CA ASN A 127 10.98 15.84 -1.39
C ASN A 127 10.59 14.50 -2.02
N GLU A 128 9.65 13.81 -1.39
CA GLU A 128 8.75 12.85 -2.05
C GLU A 128 7.79 12.36 -0.97
N TYR A 129 6.60 12.95 -0.88
CA TYR A 129 5.36 12.46 -0.24
C TYR A 129 4.48 13.66 0.09
N ARG A 130 4.05 14.37 -0.96
CA ARG A 130 2.77 15.08 -0.92
C ARG A 130 1.89 14.52 -2.04
N GLU A 131 0.60 14.40 -1.71
CA GLU A 131 -0.52 14.05 -2.58
C GLU A 131 -0.71 12.58 -2.99
N ILE A 132 -1.31 11.79 -2.09
CA ILE A 132 -2.41 10.89 -2.48
C ILE A 132 -3.49 10.89 -1.38
N THR A 133 -3.99 12.09 -1.01
CA THR A 133 -5.27 12.25 -0.30
C THR A 133 -5.80 13.65 -0.62
N ALA A 134 -6.17 13.87 -1.88
CA ALA A 134 -7.12 14.90 -2.25
C ALA A 134 -8.13 14.26 -3.19
N SER A 135 -9.33 14.12 -2.65
CA SER A 135 -10.59 13.67 -3.24
C SER A 135 -10.75 14.03 -4.72
N ASN A 136 -10.69 13.03 -5.61
CA ASN A 136 -11.40 13.09 -6.89
C ASN A 136 -12.84 12.62 -6.66
N VAL A 137 -13.64 13.47 -6.02
CA VAL A 137 -15.10 13.36 -6.04
C VAL A 137 -15.65 14.74 -6.38
N SER A 138 -16.41 14.75 -7.48
CA SER A 138 -17.39 15.75 -7.92
C SER A 138 -16.91 17.16 -8.24
N LEU A 139 -16.69 17.43 -9.53
CA LEU A 139 -17.38 18.51 -10.25
C LEU A 139 -17.73 18.01 -11.65
N ILE A 140 -18.73 17.14 -11.72
CA ILE A 140 -19.61 17.08 -12.89
C ILE A 140 -20.47 18.35 -12.77
N HIS A 141 -20.12 19.39 -13.51
CA HIS A 141 -21.02 20.51 -13.75
C HIS A 141 -20.97 20.89 -15.23
N HIS A 142 -21.99 20.41 -15.93
CA HIS A 142 -22.61 20.94 -17.15
C HIS A 142 -21.70 21.56 -18.23
N SER A 143 -21.48 20.79 -19.29
CA SER A 143 -21.66 21.30 -20.65
C SER A 143 -22.52 20.32 -21.42
N ILE A 144 -23.83 20.54 -21.36
CA ILE A 144 -24.79 19.94 -22.28
C ILE A 144 -24.51 20.56 -23.64
N HIS A 145 -23.85 19.79 -24.49
CA HIS A 145 -23.72 20.08 -25.91
C HIS A 145 -25.12 20.01 -26.52
N ASN A 146 -25.70 21.17 -26.82
CA ASN A 146 -26.99 21.33 -27.49
C ASN A 146 -26.76 21.17 -29.02
N PRO A 147 -27.26 20.13 -29.70
CA PRO A 147 -27.01 19.93 -31.13
C PRO A 147 -28.22 20.39 -31.95
N VAL A 148 -28.59 21.68 -31.90
CA VAL A 148 -29.61 22.24 -32.83
C VAL A 148 -29.27 23.71 -33.12
N LYS A 149 -28.26 23.97 -33.97
CA LYS A 149 -28.11 25.22 -34.75
C LYS A 149 -26.93 25.21 -35.75
N ALA A 150 -26.71 24.08 -36.43
CA ALA A 150 -25.73 23.99 -37.51
C ALA A 150 -26.31 23.43 -38.83
N LEU A 151 -27.61 23.65 -39.08
CA LEU A 151 -28.29 23.30 -40.33
C LEU A 151 -29.25 24.41 -40.78
N SER A 152 -28.73 25.62 -41.03
CA SER A 152 -29.49 26.63 -41.80
C SER A 152 -28.66 27.40 -42.83
N MET A 153 -27.51 26.88 -43.25
CA MET A 153 -26.82 27.39 -44.44
C MET A 153 -26.28 26.21 -45.22
N VAL A 154 -27.12 25.69 -46.12
CA VAL A 154 -26.85 25.00 -47.40
C VAL A 154 -28.12 24.22 -47.74
N VAL A 155 -29.07 24.90 -48.36
CA VAL A 155 -30.06 24.32 -49.27
C VAL A 155 -30.16 25.26 -50.47
N GLN A 156 -29.55 24.82 -51.58
CA GLN A 156 -29.91 25.04 -53.00
C GLN A 156 -29.88 26.49 -53.52
N GLN A 157 -29.08 26.82 -54.56
CA GLN A 157 -29.41 26.64 -55.99
C GLN A 157 -30.85 27.04 -56.34
#